data_AF-A0A4R6PRX3-F1
#
_entry.id   AF-A0A4R6PRX3-F1
#
_cell.length_a   1.000
_cell.length_b   1.000
_cell.length_c   1.000
_cell.angle_alpha   90.00
_cell.angle_beta   90.00
_cell.angle_gamma   90.00
#
_symmetry.space_group_name_H-M   'P 1'
#
loop_
_entity.id
_entity.type
_entity.pdbx_description
1 polymer ?
#
loop_
_entity_poly.entity_id
_entity_poly.type
_entity_poly.pdbx_seq_one_letter_code
_entity_poly.pdbx_strand_id
1 'polypeptide(L)'
;MSYSQELIEQAQKSGLKIIEIAEIIGSSQPWVSRVKRENKRLTEEQVIKLAEQLGLDTDRELIKLQIETAKTEKERAIWVKLLNTLIATSAFVSASAKAVITNCVECILC
;
A
#
# COMPACT_ATOMS: atom_id res chain seq x y z
N MET A 1 -2.75 -16.00 -4.11
CA MET A 1 -3.26 -15.33 -2.90
C MET A 1 -4.02 -14.09 -3.35
N SER A 2 -5.07 -13.67 -2.66
CA SER A 2 -5.67 -12.35 -2.93
C SER A 2 -4.83 -11.26 -2.28
N TYR A 3 -4.88 -10.04 -2.80
CA TYR A 3 -4.17 -8.90 -2.23
C TYR A 3 -4.63 -8.63 -0.78
N SER A 4 -5.92 -8.80 -0.50
CA SER A 4 -6.46 -8.73 0.87
C SER A 4 -5.82 -9.74 1.84
N GLN A 5 -5.50 -10.96 1.36
CA GLN A 5 -4.76 -11.95 2.14
C GLN A 5 -3.31 -11.51 2.37
N GLU A 6 -2.66 -11.01 1.33
CA GLU A 6 -1.28 -10.52 1.39
C GLU A 6 -1.12 -9.40 2.41
N LEU A 7 -2.04 -8.43 2.41
CA LEU A 7 -1.99 -7.30 3.33
C LEU A 7 -2.18 -7.73 4.80
N ILE A 8 -3.10 -8.68 5.07
CA ILE A 8 -3.25 -9.26 6.41
C ILE A 8 -2.00 -10.02 6.83
N GLU A 9 -1.40 -10.81 5.93
CA GLU A 9 -0.16 -11.53 6.25
C GLU A 9 1.00 -10.58 6.50
N GLN A 10 1.10 -9.48 5.76
CA GLN A 10 2.09 -8.44 6.00
C GLN A 10 1.90 -7.79 7.38
N ALA A 11 0.66 -7.52 7.77
CA ALA A 11 0.33 -7.04 9.11
C ALA A 11 0.73 -8.02 10.21
N GLN A 12 0.53 -9.32 10.00
CA GLN A 12 1.01 -10.32 10.97
C GLN A 12 2.53 -10.41 11.01
N LYS A 13 3.20 -10.28 9.87
CA LYS A 13 4.67 -10.26 9.78
C LYS A 13 5.28 -9.03 10.46
N SER A 14 4.54 -7.91 10.54
CA SER A 14 4.96 -6.73 11.31
C SER A 14 4.73 -6.88 12.82
N GLY A 15 4.18 -8.01 13.27
CA GLY A 15 3.98 -8.34 14.68
C GLY A 15 2.54 -8.18 15.18
N LEU A 16 1.60 -7.73 14.34
CA LEU A 16 0.21 -7.57 14.75
C LEU A 16 -0.49 -8.92 14.90
N LYS A 17 -1.22 -9.08 15.99
CA LYS A 17 -2.10 -10.23 16.23
C LYS A 17 -3.42 -10.04 15.49
N ILE A 18 -4.12 -11.15 15.25
CA ILE A 18 -5.43 -11.13 14.58
C ILE A 18 -6.46 -10.25 15.31
N ILE A 19 -6.38 -10.17 16.65
CA ILE A 19 -7.23 -9.28 17.45
C ILE A 19 -6.96 -7.81 17.14
N GLU A 20 -5.69 -7.40 17.12
CA GLU A 20 -5.28 -6.02 16.83
C GLU A 20 -5.66 -5.64 15.40
N ILE A 21 -5.43 -6.54 14.43
CA ILE A 21 -5.83 -6.33 13.03
C ILE A 21 -7.34 -6.13 12.92
N ALA A 22 -8.13 -6.94 13.64
CA ALA A 22 -9.59 -6.83 13.65
C ALA A 22 -10.04 -5.49 14.23
N GLU A 23 -9.41 -5.04 15.32
CA GLU A 23 -9.68 -3.72 15.94
C GLU A 23 -9.34 -2.57 14.99
N ILE A 24 -8.16 -2.58 14.38
CA ILE A 24 -7.69 -1.55 13.43
C ILE A 24 -8.69 -1.37 12.30
N ILE A 25 -9.14 -2.47 11.69
CA ILE A 25 -10.03 -2.39 10.52
C ILE A 25 -11.53 -2.36 10.89
N GLY A 26 -11.87 -2.29 12.18
CA GLY A 26 -13.25 -2.23 12.66
C GLY A 26 -14.07 -3.48 12.30
N SER A 27 -13.49 -4.67 12.50
CA SER A 27 -14.12 -5.96 12.18
C SER A 27 -13.90 -6.98 13.29
N SER A 28 -14.41 -8.21 13.11
CA SER A 28 -14.25 -9.29 14.09
C SER A 28 -13.09 -10.22 13.72
N GLN A 29 -12.46 -10.85 14.72
CA GLN A 29 -11.39 -11.85 14.48
C GLN A 29 -11.82 -13.01 13.55
N PRO A 30 -13.05 -13.56 13.67
CA PRO A 30 -13.54 -14.54 12.71
C PRO A 30 -13.61 -13.99 11.29
N TRP A 31 -14.01 -12.73 11.11
CA TRP A 31 -14.04 -12.09 9.80
C TRP A 31 -12.63 -11.98 9.19
N VAL A 32 -11.64 -11.54 9.96
CA VAL A 32 -10.22 -11.49 9.53
C VAL A 32 -9.74 -12.89 9.13
N SER A 33 -10.10 -13.92 9.90
CA SER A 33 -9.77 -15.31 9.58
C SER A 33 -10.43 -15.79 8.28
N ARG A 34 -11.64 -15.32 7.97
CA ARG A 34 -12.33 -15.58 6.69
C ARG A 34 -11.68 -14.88 5.52
N VAL A 35 -11.16 -13.65 5.68
CA VAL A 35 -10.33 -13.01 4.62
C VAL A 35 -9.13 -13.89 4.28
N LYS A 36 -8.44 -14.43 5.29
CA LYS A 36 -7.31 -15.33 5.09
C LYS A 36 -7.65 -16.64 4.38
N ARG A 37 -8.83 -17.22 4.62
CA ARG A 37 -9.17 -18.59 4.18
C ARG A 37 -10.17 -18.67 3.03
N GLU A 38 -11.14 -17.76 2.98
CA GLU A 38 -12.36 -17.88 2.16
C GLU A 38 -12.40 -16.86 1.02
N ASN A 39 -11.23 -16.32 0.63
CA ASN A 39 -11.09 -15.33 -0.44
C ASN A 39 -12.02 -14.11 -0.27
N LYS A 40 -12.36 -13.76 0.98
CA LYS A 40 -13.04 -12.49 1.28
C LYS A 40 -12.06 -11.34 1.01
N ARG A 41 -12.61 -10.19 0.65
CA ARG A 41 -11.84 -8.99 0.33
C ARG A 41 -12.02 -7.95 1.42
N LEU A 42 -10.95 -7.24 1.71
CA LEU A 42 -11.01 -6.00 2.46
C LEU A 42 -11.74 -4.95 1.63
N THR A 43 -12.49 -4.09 2.31
CA THR A 43 -13.01 -2.85 1.72
C THR A 43 -11.88 -1.83 1.60
N GLU A 44 -12.08 -0.79 0.79
CA GLU A 44 -11.12 0.31 0.62
C GLU A 44 -10.77 0.97 1.96
N GLU A 45 -11.77 1.25 2.81
CA GLU A 45 -11.55 1.82 4.14
C GLU A 45 -10.68 0.92 5.03
N GLN A 46 -10.89 -0.39 4.97
CA GLN A 46 -10.09 -1.35 5.73
C GLN A 46 -8.66 -1.46 5.21
N VAL A 47 -8.46 -1.35 3.90
CA VAL A 47 -7.12 -1.27 3.29
C VAL A 47 -6.41 0.00 3.74
N ILE A 48 -7.08 1.15 3.73
CA ILE A 48 -6.51 2.43 4.19
C ILE A 48 -6.06 2.32 5.65
N LYS A 49 -6.94 1.90 6.56
CA LYS A 49 -6.61 1.79 8.00
C LYS A 49 -5.42 0.87 8.25
N LEU A 50 -5.38 -0.26 7.54
CA LEU A 50 -4.29 -1.22 7.71
C LEU A 50 -2.98 -0.73 7.07
N ALA A 51 -3.05 -0.07 5.90
CA ALA A 51 -1.89 0.53 5.24
C ALA A 51 -1.27 1.64 6.10
N GLU A 52 -2.09 2.54 6.65
CA GLU A 52 -1.65 3.60 7.57
C GLU A 52 -0.95 3.02 8.80
N GLN A 53 -1.55 1.99 9.42
CA GLN A 53 -0.95 1.32 10.57
C GLN A 53 0.42 0.70 10.25
N LEU A 54 0.61 0.22 9.02
CA LEU A 54 1.85 -0.38 8.55
C LEU A 54 2.86 0.63 7.99
N GLY A 55 2.50 1.93 7.93
CA GLY A 55 3.32 2.95 7.29
C GLY A 55 3.49 2.75 5.79
N LEU A 56 2.52 2.10 5.13
CA LEU A 56 2.49 1.90 3.69
C LEU A 56 1.84 3.09 2.98
N ASP A 57 2.20 3.28 1.72
CA ASP A 57 1.59 4.28 0.84
C ASP A 57 0.15 3.84 0.49
N THR A 58 -0.83 4.55 1.07
CA THR A 58 -2.26 4.23 0.95
C THR A 58 -2.74 4.24 -0.50
N ASP A 59 -2.26 5.17 -1.33
CA ASP A 59 -2.62 5.26 -2.74
C ASP A 59 -2.16 4.02 -3.51
N ARG A 60 -0.93 3.54 -3.24
CA ARG A 60 -0.42 2.31 -3.85
C ARG A 60 -1.22 1.09 -3.42
N GLU A 61 -1.53 0.99 -2.13
CA GLU A 61 -2.27 -0.14 -1.58
C GLU A 61 -3.71 -0.19 -2.14
N LEU A 62 -4.37 0.96 -2.29
CA LEU A 62 -5.67 1.04 -2.96
C LEU A 62 -5.59 0.65 -4.44
N ILE A 63 -4.57 1.08 -5.17
CA ILE A 63 -4.41 0.69 -6.59
C ILE A 63 -4.18 -0.82 -6.72
N LYS A 64 -3.41 -1.43 -5.82
CA LYS A 64 -3.24 -2.90 -5.80
C LYS A 64 -4.57 -3.62 -5.58
N LEU A 65 -5.44 -3.11 -4.70
CA LEU A 65 -6.79 -3.63 -4.53
C LEU A 65 -7.58 -3.55 -5.85
N GLN A 66 -7.52 -2.41 -6.56
CA GLN A 66 -8.23 -2.24 -7.84
C GLN A 66 -7.68 -3.12 -8.97
N ILE A 67 -6.38 -3.39 -9.00
CA ILE A 67 -5.78 -4.35 -9.95
C ILE A 67 -6.34 -5.77 -9.74
N GLU A 68 -6.64 -6.15 -8.49
CA GLU A 68 -7.24 -7.45 -8.16
C GLU A 68 -8.74 -7.51 -8.44
N THR A 69 -9.44 -6.39 -8.33
CA THR A 69 -10.91 -6.32 -8.51
C THR A 69 -11.33 -5.95 -9.93
N ALA A 70 -10.40 -5.50 -10.78
CA ALA A 70 -10.63 -5.15 -12.17
C ALA A 70 -11.38 -6.28 -12.91
N LYS A 71 -12.46 -5.91 -13.61
CA LYS A 71 -13.34 -6.86 -14.30
C LYS A 71 -12.86 -7.18 -15.71
N THR A 72 -12.01 -6.33 -16.27
CA THR A 72 -11.49 -6.46 -17.62
C THR A 72 -9.99 -6.28 -17.66
N GLU A 73 -9.34 -6.89 -18.64
CA GLU A 73 -7.89 -6.73 -18.84
C GLU A 73 -7.52 -5.27 -19.15
N LYS A 74 -8.39 -4.55 -19.87
CA LYS A 74 -8.21 -3.13 -20.16
C LYS A 74 -8.20 -2.27 -18.90
N GLU A 75 -9.16 -2.51 -18.01
CA GLU A 75 -9.24 -1.83 -16.71
C GLU A 75 -8.01 -2.14 -15.85
N ARG A 76 -7.63 -3.42 -15.78
CA ARG A 76 -6.44 -3.87 -15.07
C ARG A 76 -5.18 -3.18 -15.57
N ALA A 77 -5.00 -3.08 -16.89
CA ALA A 77 -3.84 -2.43 -17.51
C ALA A 77 -3.76 -0.93 -17.16
N ILE A 78 -4.91 -0.25 -17.03
CA ILE A 78 -4.96 1.15 -16.59
C ILE A 78 -4.43 1.28 -15.16
N TRP A 79 -4.91 0.45 -14.23
CA TRP A 79 -4.47 0.49 -12.84
C TRP A 79 -2.98 0.12 -12.69
N VAL A 80 -2.50 -0.89 -13.41
CA VAL A 80 -1.07 -1.24 -13.44
C VAL A 80 -0.22 -0.08 -13.95
N LYS A 81 -0.67 0.62 -15.01
CA LYS A 81 0.03 1.79 -15.55
C LYS A 81 0.10 2.92 -14.52
N LEU A 82 -0.99 3.18 -13.79
CA LEU A 82 -1.02 4.18 -12.73
C LEU A 82 -0.05 3.83 -11.59
N LEU A 83 -0.06 2.58 -11.14
CA LEU A 83 0.88 2.10 -10.11
C LEU A 83 2.34 2.30 -10.53
N ASN A 84 2.69 1.91 -11.76
CA ASN A 84 4.04 2.08 -12.29
C ASN A 84 4.46 3.55 -12.37
N THR A 85 3.52 4.44 -12.71
CA THR A 85 3.77 5.88 -12.78
C THR A 85 4.05 6.43 -11.38
N LEU A 86 3.26 6.07 -10.36
CA LEU A 86 3.49 6.50 -8.97
C LEU A 86 4.85 6.04 -8.44
N ILE A 87 5.21 4.79 -8.71
CA ILE A 87 6.52 4.24 -8.32
C ILE A 87 7.65 5.02 -8.99
N ALA A 88 7.58 5.24 -10.30
CA ALA A 88 8.59 5.98 -11.05
C ALA A 88 8.75 7.43 -10.58
N THR A 89 7.64 8.10 -10.23
CA THR A 89 7.65 9.50 -9.78
C THR A 89 8.30 9.64 -8.40
N SER A 90 8.04 8.70 -7.49
CA SER A 90 8.69 8.69 -6.16
C SER A 90 10.21 8.51 -6.21
N ALA A 91 10.73 7.88 -7.27
CA ALA A 91 12.17 7.70 -7.47
C ALA A 91 12.88 8.98 -7.93
N PHE A 92 12.16 9.93 -8.52
CA PHE A 92 12.74 11.17 -9.05
C PHE A 92 12.93 12.26 -7.98
N VAL A 93 12.10 12.26 -6.94
CA VAL A 93 12.20 13.22 -5.82
C VAL A 93 13.43 12.94 -4.95
N SER A 94 13.80 11.67 -4.75
CA SER A 94 14.99 11.31 -3.98
C SER A 94 16.30 11.57 -4.73
N ALA A 95 16.30 11.56 -6.06
CA ALA A 95 17.46 11.90 -6.88
C ALA A 95 17.75 13.42 -6.89
N SER A 96 16.71 14.26 -6.86
CA SER A 96 16.85 15.73 -6.88
C SER A 96 17.18 16.34 -5.52
N ALA A 97 16.76 15.72 -4.40
CA ALA A 97 17.13 16.19 -3.07
C ALA A 97 18.66 16.16 -2.82
N LYS A 98 19.36 15.14 -3.33
CA LYS A 98 20.83 15.06 -3.22
C LYS A 98 21.55 16.12 -4.06
N ALA A 99 21.02 16.49 -5.23
CA ALA A 99 21.64 17.47 -6.11
C ALA A 99 21.44 18.92 -5.65
N VAL A 100 20.32 19.22 -4.98
CA VAL A 100 20.04 20.57 -4.45
C VAL A 100 20.95 20.91 -3.26
N ILE A 101 21.31 19.93 -2.42
CA ILE A 101 22.17 20.17 -1.26
C ILE A 101 23.61 20.51 -1.68
N THR A 102 24.16 19.89 -2.73
CA THR A 102 25.53 20.15 -3.20
C THR A 102 25.70 21.57 -3.76
N ASN A 103 24.71 22.08 -4.51
CA ASN A 103 24.78 23.43 -5.08
C ASN A 103 24.63 24.56 -4.05
N CYS A 104 24.11 24.28 -2.84
CA CYS A 104 24.03 25.26 -1.76
C CYS A 104 25.38 25.48 -1.04
N VAL A 105 26.28 24.50 -1.04
CA VAL A 105 27.57 24.60 -0.31
C VAL A 105 28.59 25.44 -1.08
N GLU A 106 28.56 25.44 -2.41
CA GLU A 106 29.49 26.24 -3.23
C GLU A 106 29.13 27.73 -3.29
N CYS A 107 27.87 28.11 -3.05
CA CYS A 107 27.45 29.53 -3.04
C CYS A 107 27.76 30.25 -1.72
N ILE A 108 28.06 29.55 -0.62
CA ILE A 108 28.33 30.15 0.69
C ILE A 108 29.83 30.46 0.89
N LEU A 109 30.70 29.94 0.02
CA LEU A 109 32.17 30.07 0.09
C LEU A 109 32.78 30.99 -0.98
N CYS A 110 31.97 31.77 -1.71
CA CYS A 110 32.44 32.83 -2.61
C CYS A 110 32.15 34.22 -2.05
#